data_AF-A0A925CN86-F1
#
_entry.id   AF-A0A925CN86-F1
#
_cell.length_a   1.000
_cell.length_b   1.000
_cell.length_c   1.000
_cell.angle_alpha   90.00
_cell.angle_beta   90.00
_cell.angle_gamma   90.00
#
_symmetry.space_group_name_H-M   'P 1'
#
loop_
_entity.id
_entity.type
_entity.pdbx_description
1 polymer ?
#
loop_
_entity_poly.entity_id
_entity_poly.type
_entity_poly.pdbx_seq_one_letter_code
_entity_poly.pdbx_strand_id
1 'polypeptide(L)' 'MSFRVLGPHERGRFSTEAWGHLLSLTGAGFLSPAELEQVIDRAMAHIDGRIALDDVRSLLEGAGLDDHGSGPEPMTIH' A
#
# COMPACT_ATOMS: atom_id res chain seq x y z
N MET A 1 14.75 9.35 5.93
CA MET A 1 13.80 8.57 5.14
C MET A 1 13.90 9.02 3.70
N SER A 2 14.48 8.19 2.84
CA SER A 2 14.44 8.41 1.38
C SER A 2 13.11 7.91 0.87
N PHE A 3 12.40 8.73 0.10
CA PHE A 3 11.28 8.26 -0.70
C PHE A 3 11.87 7.56 -1.93
N ARG A 4 11.56 6.28 -2.16
CA ARG A 4 11.92 5.65 -3.43
C ARG A 4 11.23 6.40 -4.56
N VAL A 5 12.02 7.07 -5.41
CA VAL A 5 11.49 7.67 -6.64
C VAL A 5 11.19 6.53 -7.59
N LEU A 6 9.91 6.18 -7.72
CA LEU A 6 9.46 5.20 -8.71
C LEU A 6 9.80 5.67 -10.11
N GLY A 7 10.41 4.79 -10.90
CA GLY A 7 10.65 5.04 -12.31
C GLY A 7 9.32 5.22 -13.07
N PRO A 8 9.33 5.92 -14.22
CA PRO A 8 8.14 6.11 -15.06
C PRO A 8 7.45 4.79 -15.44
N HIS A 9 8.25 3.73 -15.61
CA HIS A 9 7.76 2.39 -15.94
C HIS A 9 7.04 1.72 -14.77
N GLU A 10 7.58 1.83 -13.55
CA GLU A 10 6.98 1.25 -12.34
C GLU A 10 5.65 1.93 -12.03
N ARG A 11 5.63 3.28 -12.01
CA ARG A 11 4.40 4.06 -11.84
C ARG A 11 3.39 3.80 -12.96
N GLY A 12 3.86 3.63 -14.19
CA GLY A 12 3.01 3.40 -15.37
C GLY A 12 2.24 2.07 -15.36
N ARG A 13 2.65 1.10 -14.52
CA ARG A 13 1.90 -0.17 -14.36
C ARG A 13 0.61 0.01 -13.57
N PHE A 14 0.57 0.96 -12.65
CA PHE A 14 -0.63 1.23 -11.87
C PHE A 14 -1.63 2.02 -12.70
N SER A 15 -2.89 1.60 -12.66
CA SER A 15 -3.99 2.45 -13.11
C SER A 15 -4.05 3.75 -12.30
N THR A 16 -4.62 4.80 -12.87
CA THR A 16 -4.76 6.10 -12.20
C THR A 16 -5.54 5.97 -10.88
N GLU A 17 -6.57 5.13 -10.85
CA GLU A 17 -7.39 4.88 -9.66
C GLU A 17 -6.61 4.13 -8.59
N ALA A 18 -5.88 3.06 -8.96
CA ALA A 18 -5.02 2.33 -8.05
C ALA A 18 -3.97 3.23 -7.39
N TRP A 19 -3.29 4.05 -8.19
CA TRP A 19 -2.29 4.99 -7.69
C TRP A 19 -2.90 6.06 -6.79
N GLY A 20 -4.05 6.62 -7.19
CA GLY A 20 -4.79 7.60 -6.39
C GLY A 20 -5.23 7.05 -5.04
N HIS A 21 -5.66 5.78 -5.00
CA HIS A 21 -6.05 5.11 -3.76
C HIS A 21 -4.88 4.96 -2.80
N LEU A 22 -3.72 4.48 -3.28
CA LEU A 22 -2.50 4.38 -2.47
C LEU A 22 -2.09 5.74 -1.89
N LEU A 23 -2.09 6.80 -2.71
CA LEU A 23 -1.80 8.16 -2.23
C LEU A 23 -2.82 8.66 -1.19
N SER A 24 -4.10 8.31 -1.36
CA SER A 24 -5.15 8.66 -0.39
C SER A 24 -4.92 7.98 0.95
N LEU A 25 -4.56 6.69 0.96
CA LEU A 25 -4.25 5.95 2.18
C LEU A 25 -3.01 6.51 2.88
N THR A 26 -1.96 6.82 2.13
CA THR A 26 -0.76 7.46 2.68
C THR A 26 -1.05 8.86 3.21
N GLY A 27 -1.82 9.67 2.49
CA GLY A 27 -2.20 11.02 2.91
C GLY A 27 -3.10 11.04 4.14
N ALA A 28 -3.94 10.01 4.33
CA ALA A 28 -4.76 9.83 5.51
C ALA A 28 -4.03 9.16 6.68
N GLY A 29 -2.78 8.71 6.48
CA GLY A 29 -1.96 8.08 7.52
C GLY A 29 -2.24 6.58 7.74
N PHE A 30 -3.07 5.95 6.90
CA PHE A 30 -3.30 4.49 6.93
C PHE A 30 -2.14 3.69 6.39
N LEU A 31 -1.30 4.30 5.54
CA LEU A 31 -0.05 3.70 5.07
C LEU A 31 1.10 4.66 5.34
N SER A 32 2.09 4.21 6.11
CA SER A 32 3.37 4.89 6.18
C SER A 32 4.10 4.84 4.83
N PRO A 33 5.07 5.73 4.58
CA PRO A 33 5.88 5.66 3.36
C PRO A 33 6.59 4.31 3.18
N ALA A 34 6.99 3.65 4.27
CA ALA A 34 7.63 2.34 4.23
C ALA A 34 6.64 1.22 3.84
N GLU A 35 5.39 1.29 4.31
CA GLU A 35 4.34 0.33 3.93
C GLU A 35 3.91 0.53 2.48
N LEU A 36 3.83 1.79 2.01
CA LEU A 36 3.58 2.08 0.60
C LEU A 36 4.63 1.41 -0.30
N GLU A 37 5.92 1.53 0.04
CA GLU A 37 7.00 0.89 -0.72
C GLU A 37 6.83 -0.64 -0.74
N GLN A 38 6.50 -1.26 0.40
CA GLN A 38 6.26 -2.70 0.48
C GLN A 38 5.06 -3.15 -0.35
N VAL A 39 3.96 -2.39 -0.33
CA VAL A 39 2.77 -2.65 -1.14
C VAL A 39 3.12 -2.58 -2.62
N ILE A 40 3.93 -1.61 -3.03
CA ILE A 40 4.35 -1.44 -4.43
C ILE A 40 5.28 -2.57 -4.87
N ASP A 41 6.31 -2.92 -4.09
CA ASP A 41 7.20 -4.06 -4.40
C ASP A 41 6.40 -5.37 -4.50
N ARG A 42 5.47 -5.61 -3.58
CA ARG A 42 4.61 -6.80 -3.61
C ARG A 42 3.71 -6.81 -4.84
N ALA A 43 3.05 -5.70 -5.16
CA ALA A 43 2.19 -5.63 -6.34
C ALA A 43 2.98 -5.88 -7.63
N MET A 44 4.19 -5.31 -7.76
CA MET A 44 5.05 -5.53 -8.93
C MET A 44 5.59 -6.96 -9.04
N ALA A 45 5.83 -7.62 -7.91
CA ALA A 45 6.33 -8.99 -7.87
C ALA A 45 5.24 -10.05 -8.17
N HIS A 46 3.99 -9.76 -7.82
CA HIS A 46 2.90 -10.75 -7.90
C HIS A 46 1.91 -10.52 -9.04
N ILE A 47 1.83 -9.31 -9.61
CA ILE A 47 0.87 -8.98 -10.65
C ILE A 47 1.63 -8.75 -11.96
N ASP A 48 1.36 -9.60 -12.95
CA ASP A 48 1.85 -9.42 -14.30
C ASP A 48 0.98 -8.40 -15.07
N GLY A 49 1.63 -7.46 -15.76
CA GLY A 49 0.94 -6.42 -16.51
C GLY A 49 0.45 -5.23 -15.67
N ARG A 50 -0.78 -4.77 -15.95
CA ARG A 50 -1.37 -3.54 -15.40
C ARG A 50 -2.03 -3.83 -14.05
N ILE A 51 -1.73 -3.01 -13.05
CA ILE A 51 -2.24 -3.13 -11.68
C ILE A 51 -3.48 -2.24 -11.54
N ALA A 52 -4.65 -2.87 -11.40
CA ALA A 52 -5.93 -2.22 -11.20
C ALA A 52 -6.19 -1.92 -9.72
N LEU A 53 -7.24 -1.13 -9.44
CA LEU A 53 -7.64 -0.81 -8.07
C LEU A 53 -8.05 -2.07 -7.28
N ASP A 54 -8.72 -3.00 -7.95
CA ASP A 54 -9.16 -4.26 -7.35
C ASP A 54 -7.98 -5.11 -6.88
N ASP A 55 -6.92 -5.20 -7.70
CA ASP A 55 -5.69 -5.91 -7.33
C ASP A 55 -5.03 -5.30 -6.09
N VAL A 56 -5.01 -3.96 -5.99
CA VAL A 56 -4.47 -3.26 -4.82
C VAL A 56 -5.30 -3.56 -3.58
N ARG A 57 -6.63 -3.54 -3.68
CA ARG A 57 -7.52 -3.86 -2.54
C ARG A 57 -7.29 -5.29 -2.06
N SER A 58 -7.29 -6.26 -2.97
CA SER A 58 -7.04 -7.66 -2.64
C SER A 58 -5.65 -7.85 -2.00
N LEU A 59 -4.65 -7.09 -2.44
CA LEU A 59 -3.30 -7.10 -1.87
C LEU A 59 -3.23 -6.49 -0.45
N LEU A 60 -3.99 -5.43 -0.19
CA LEU A 60 -4.09 -4.79 1.14
C LEU A 60 -4.87 -5.66 2.14
N GLU A 61 -5.98 -6.26 1.69
CA GLU A 61 -6.76 -7.22 2.47
C GLU A 61 -5.89 -8.43 2.86
N GLY A 62 -5.15 -9.00 1.90
CA GLY A 62 -4.23 -10.11 2.16
C GLY A 62 -3.01 -9.75 3.02
N ALA A 63 -2.70 -8.46 3.18
CA ALA A 63 -1.64 -7.97 4.05
C ALA A 63 -2.13 -7.65 5.48
N GLY A 64 -3.44 -7.72 5.74
CA GLY A 64 -4.03 -7.28 7.02
C GLY A 64 -4.02 -5.76 7.21
N LEU A 65 -3.75 -4.99 6.14
CA LEU A 65 -3.74 -3.52 6.19
C LEU A 65 -5.16 -2.93 6.12
N ASP A 66 -6.16 -3.74 5.74
CA ASP A 66 -7.57 -3.41 5.86
C ASP A 66 -8.07 -3.52 7.33
N ASP A 67 -7.35 -4.25 8.19
CA ASP A 67 -7.64 -4.39 9.63
C ASP A 67 -7.06 -3.23 10.47
N HIS A 68 -7.12 -1.98 9.98
CA HIS A 68 -6.77 -0.82 10.82
C HIS A 68 -7.90 -0.42 11.79
N GLY A 69 -8.47 -1.44 12.44
CA GLY A 69 -9.23 -1.35 13.70
C GLY A 69 -8.47 -1.91 14.91
N SER A 70 -7.29 -2.51 14.72
CA SER A 70 -6.48 -3.04 15.83
C SER A 70 -5.43 -2.01 16.26
N GLY A 71 -5.87 -0.99 17.01
CA GLY A 71 -4.95 -0.12 17.76
C GLY A 71 -4.10 -0.94 18.73
N PRO A 72 -2.86 -0.53 19.04
CA PRO A 72 -2.03 -1.24 20.00
C PRO A 72 -2.74 -1.23 21.36
N GLU A 73 -3.12 -2.41 21.87
CA GLU A 73 -3.68 -2.53 23.20
C GLU A 73 -2.67 -1.91 24.20
N PRO A 74 -3.08 -0.98 25.07
CA PRO A 74 -2.23 -0.52 26.14
C PRO A 74 -2.02 -1.71 27.07
N MET A 75 -0.84 -2.31 27.01
CA MET A 75 -0.37 -3.31 27.96
C MET A 75 -0.41 -2.69 29.36
N THR A 76 -1.52 -2.89 30.06
CA THR A 76 -1.66 -2.50 31.46
C THR A 76 -0.83 -3.48 32.28
N ILE A 77 0.23 -2.96 32.90
CA ILE A 77 1.09 -3.73 33.79
C ILE A 77 0.38 -3.86 35.13
N HIS A 78 0.21 -5.10 35.60
CA HIS A 78 -0.31 -5.45 36.93
C HIS A 78 0.81 -6.00 37.82
#